data_AF-A0A7S3DMQ3-F1
#
_entry.id   AF-A0A7S3DMQ3-F1
#
_cell.length_a   1.000
_cell.length_b   1.000
_cell.length_c   1.000
_cell.angle_alpha   90.00
_cell.angle_beta   90.00
_cell.angle_gamma   90.00
#
_symmetry.space_group_name_H-M   'P 1'
#
loop_
_entity.id
_entity.type
_entity.pdbx_description
1 polymer ?
#
loop_
_entity_poly.entity_id
_entity_poly.type
_entity_poly.pdbx_seq_one_letter_code
_entity_poly.pdbx_strand_id
1 'polypeptide(L)'
;MSYILNKNRQGAPLQIPLAGAAIGNGWFDPAHQYSAAEAAYGHGLLDRAQVNAMAVKEQACQTELAQGNYDADVCFALQDDVIDESFGTSSKFRVSSYDVRLSENKKGDRRFPKGHKVTEGYLGGWDLPNWAEGTLDTSVWNDVLEIIHATAATEAGLTYCECTDPPYDALADEDGKSVVTEIASVLQDPSRPALVFFTGVEDLICNHVGTEKALENIPWDGRDTWLNALRSAWLPFPNRPQAAGFVKEFETLIFVKILNAGHMVPMDVPEIALELIRTLLFKGGNYASSQQKLTEKADKPPSSCTACEICPAPPRLHCPTCDFLDDTPSRECAAAVQKALSSGGNAVGSNPSTAIGALILVAGLIVYACVIARQQNNSHHAMEAVEDHVELQPPRYRDESEL
;
A
#
# COMPACT_ATOMS: atom_id res chain seq x y z
N MET A 1 -21.00 6.07 -7.13
CA MET A 1 -22.24 5.64 -6.42
C MET A 1 -23.02 6.81 -5.84
N SER A 2 -22.40 7.70 -5.05
CA SER A 2 -23.05 8.86 -4.43
C SER A 2 -23.83 9.74 -5.41
N TYR A 3 -23.32 9.93 -6.63
CA TYR A 3 -24.03 10.63 -7.70
C TYR A 3 -25.39 10.00 -8.04
N ILE A 4 -25.45 8.67 -8.20
CA ILE A 4 -26.69 7.93 -8.51
C ILE A 4 -27.69 8.08 -7.36
N LEU A 5 -27.24 7.87 -6.12
CA LEU A 5 -28.07 8.01 -4.92
C LEU A 5 -28.67 9.42 -4.81
N ASN A 6 -27.87 10.45 -5.08
CA ASN A 6 -28.32 11.84 -5.08
C ASN A 6 -29.36 12.10 -6.20
N LYS A 7 -29.11 11.62 -7.42
CA LYS A 7 -30.07 11.76 -8.54
C LYS A 7 -31.39 11.05 -8.26
N ASN A 8 -31.36 9.87 -7.64
CA ASN A 8 -32.57 9.17 -7.23
C ASN A 8 -33.37 10.00 -6.21
N ARG A 9 -32.71 10.52 -5.16
CA ARG A 9 -33.33 11.38 -4.13
C ARG A 9 -33.93 12.66 -4.70
N GLN A 10 -33.32 13.23 -5.74
CA GLN A 10 -33.82 14.41 -6.44
C GLN A 10 -35.00 14.11 -7.38
N GLY A 11 -35.44 12.86 -7.49
CA GLY A 11 -36.53 12.50 -8.39
C GLY A 11 -36.15 12.60 -9.87
N ALA A 12 -34.89 12.32 -10.23
CA ALA A 12 -34.48 12.28 -11.63
C ALA A 12 -35.37 11.32 -12.45
N PRO A 13 -35.64 11.62 -13.74
CA PRO A 13 -36.51 10.77 -14.58
C PRO A 13 -36.04 9.32 -14.70
N LEU A 14 -34.72 9.11 -14.73
CA LEU A 14 -34.11 7.79 -14.65
C LEU A 14 -33.76 7.47 -13.20
N GLN A 15 -34.44 6.47 -12.64
CA GLN A 15 -34.19 5.95 -11.31
C GLN A 15 -33.39 4.66 -11.41
N ILE A 16 -32.20 4.62 -10.80
CA ILE A 16 -31.32 3.44 -10.82
C ILE A 16 -31.27 2.85 -9.41
N PRO A 17 -31.94 1.72 -9.12
CA PRO A 17 -31.96 1.13 -7.78
C PRO A 17 -30.59 0.51 -7.45
N LEU A 18 -29.74 1.28 -6.77
CA LEU A 18 -28.39 0.88 -6.43
C LEU A 18 -28.39 -0.01 -5.18
N ALA A 19 -28.17 -1.32 -5.36
CA ALA A 19 -28.13 -2.29 -4.27
C ALA A 19 -26.75 -2.44 -3.62
N GLY A 20 -25.67 -2.11 -4.35
CA GLY A 20 -24.31 -2.28 -3.88
C GLY A 20 -23.26 -2.19 -4.99
N ALA A 21 -22.01 -2.46 -4.63
CA ALA A 21 -20.88 -2.57 -5.54
C ALA A 21 -19.85 -3.60 -5.02
N ALA A 22 -19.15 -4.23 -5.96
CA ALA A 22 -17.97 -5.03 -5.70
C ALA A 22 -16.74 -4.29 -6.26
N ILE A 23 -15.73 -4.05 -5.43
CA ILE A 23 -14.53 -3.28 -5.75
C ILE A 23 -13.33 -4.21 -5.54
N GLY A 24 -12.77 -4.70 -6.63
CA GLY A 24 -11.64 -5.62 -6.63
C GLY A 24 -10.33 -4.88 -6.76
N ASN A 25 -9.38 -5.13 -5.86
CA ASN A 25 -8.03 -4.58 -5.91
C ASN A 25 -8.05 -3.07 -6.22
N GLY A 26 -8.93 -2.35 -5.51
CA GLY A 26 -9.27 -0.98 -5.87
C GLY A 26 -8.26 0.04 -5.37
N TRP A 27 -8.06 1.09 -6.16
CA TRP A 27 -7.34 2.30 -5.80
C TRP A 27 -8.33 3.39 -5.37
N PHE A 28 -8.35 3.75 -4.09
CA PHE A 28 -9.36 4.68 -3.55
C PHE A 28 -8.89 5.54 -2.38
N ASP A 29 -7.74 5.23 -1.78
CA ASP A 29 -7.11 6.03 -0.73
C ASP A 29 -5.58 6.06 -0.88
N PRO A 30 -5.07 6.84 -1.84
CA PRO A 30 -3.66 6.83 -2.22
C PRO A 30 -2.69 7.01 -1.04
N ALA A 31 -3.07 7.85 -0.07
CA ALA A 31 -2.29 8.11 1.14
C ALA A 31 -1.92 6.84 1.94
N HIS A 32 -2.73 5.79 1.88
CA HIS A 32 -2.49 4.54 2.59
C HIS A 32 -2.16 3.36 1.65
N GLN A 33 -2.26 3.55 0.34
CA GLN A 33 -2.09 2.49 -0.65
C GLN A 33 -0.76 2.57 -1.43
N TYR A 34 -0.14 3.75 -1.55
CA TYR A 34 1.07 3.96 -2.38
C TYR A 34 2.31 3.14 -1.99
N SER A 35 2.50 2.84 -0.70
CA SER A 35 3.80 2.32 -0.22
C SER A 35 4.04 0.87 -0.56
N ALA A 36 3.03 0.01 -0.43
CA ALA A 36 3.12 -1.45 -0.54
C ALA A 36 4.25 -2.14 0.29
N ALA A 37 5.10 -1.40 1.01
CA ALA A 37 6.33 -1.91 1.64
C ALA A 37 6.04 -2.96 2.73
N GLU A 38 4.99 -2.75 3.53
CA GLU A 38 4.56 -3.73 4.53
C GLU A 38 4.03 -5.02 3.89
N ALA A 39 3.31 -4.91 2.77
CA ALA A 39 2.84 -6.08 2.03
C ALA A 39 4.03 -6.83 1.42
N ALA A 40 4.98 -6.12 0.82
CA ALA A 40 6.22 -6.70 0.28
C ALA A 40 7.05 -7.40 1.38
N TYR A 41 7.15 -6.82 2.58
CA TYR A 41 7.78 -7.44 3.74
C TYR A 41 7.07 -8.73 4.17
N GLY A 42 5.73 -8.71 4.23
CA GLY A 42 4.93 -9.90 4.55
C GLY A 42 5.14 -11.05 3.57
N HIS A 43 5.45 -10.74 2.31
CA HIS A 43 5.79 -11.70 1.26
C HIS A 43 7.27 -12.09 1.22
N GLY A 44 8.11 -11.53 2.10
CA GLY A 44 9.54 -11.80 2.15
C GLY A 44 10.35 -11.12 1.03
N LEU A 45 9.78 -10.15 0.33
CA LEU A 45 10.45 -9.40 -0.73
C LEU A 45 11.37 -8.30 -0.19
N LEU A 46 11.02 -7.74 0.98
CA LEU A 46 11.79 -6.71 1.67
C LEU A 46 12.15 -7.17 3.09
N ASP A 47 13.25 -6.65 3.60
CA ASP A 47 13.61 -6.74 5.01
C ASP A 47 13.14 -5.50 5.82
N ARG A 48 13.44 -5.50 7.13
CA ARG A 48 13.04 -4.41 8.02
C ARG A 48 13.75 -3.09 7.69
N ALA A 49 15.00 -3.13 7.24
CA ALA A 49 15.76 -1.93 6.92
C ALA A 49 15.18 -1.25 5.66
N GLN A 50 14.83 -2.05 4.65
CA GLN A 50 14.17 -1.57 3.44
C GLN A 50 12.79 -0.98 3.75
N VAL A 51 11.95 -1.64 4.55
CA VAL A 51 10.65 -1.08 4.98
C VAL A 51 10.83 0.27 5.68
N ASN A 52 11.79 0.38 6.59
CA ASN A 52 12.06 1.64 7.30
C ASN A 52 12.52 2.75 6.35
N ALA A 53 13.28 2.41 5.29
CA ALA A 53 13.67 3.37 4.27
C ALA A 53 12.47 3.85 3.43
N MET A 54 11.55 2.94 3.10
CA MET A 54 10.32 3.28 2.35
C MET A 54 9.34 4.11 3.18
N ALA A 55 9.29 3.92 4.50
CA ALA A 55 8.42 4.72 5.39
C ALA A 55 8.70 6.23 5.32
N VAL A 56 9.96 6.64 5.09
CA VAL A 56 10.32 8.06 4.91
C VAL A 56 9.71 8.62 3.61
N LYS A 57 9.75 7.84 2.53
CA LYS A 57 9.16 8.20 1.24
C LYS A 57 7.63 8.19 1.29
N GLU A 58 7.04 7.23 1.99
CA GLU A 58 5.60 7.18 2.25
C GLU A 58 5.12 8.44 2.99
N GLN A 59 5.83 8.87 4.04
CA GLN A 59 5.49 10.09 4.76
C GLN A 59 5.64 11.35 3.89
N ALA A 60 6.66 11.40 3.03
CA ALA A 60 6.83 12.49 2.07
C ALA A 60 5.67 12.51 1.07
N CYS A 61 5.31 11.37 0.49
CA CYS A 61 4.15 11.24 -0.40
C CYS A 61 2.85 11.68 0.29
N GLN A 62 2.57 11.19 1.49
CA GLN A 62 1.38 11.59 2.26
C GLN A 62 1.33 13.12 2.51
N THR A 63 2.49 13.75 2.69
CA THR A 63 2.58 15.21 2.87
C THR A 63 2.22 15.96 1.59
N GLU A 64 2.68 15.50 0.43
CA GLU A 64 2.32 16.06 -0.88
C GLU A 64 0.82 15.91 -1.16
N LEU A 65 0.27 14.70 -0.96
CA LEU A 65 -1.16 14.43 -1.13
C LEU A 65 -2.02 15.30 -0.22
N ALA A 66 -1.61 15.52 1.04
CA ALA A 66 -2.31 16.39 1.99
C ALA A 66 -2.29 17.86 1.58
N GLN A 67 -1.32 18.29 0.76
CA GLN A 67 -1.22 19.64 0.22
C GLN A 67 -1.99 19.80 -1.11
N GLY A 68 -2.59 18.73 -1.62
CA GLY A 68 -3.29 18.71 -2.90
C GLY A 68 -2.37 18.50 -4.09
N ASN A 69 -1.12 18.06 -3.86
CA ASN A 69 -0.20 17.66 -4.91
C ASN A 69 -0.39 16.16 -5.20
N TYR A 70 -1.23 15.86 -6.20
CA TYR A 70 -1.70 14.50 -6.49
C TYR A 70 -0.88 13.75 -7.54
N ASP A 71 0.05 14.44 -8.20
CA ASP A 71 0.94 13.91 -9.23
C ASP A 71 2.42 13.91 -8.75
N ALA A 72 2.64 13.97 -7.44
CA ALA A 72 3.98 14.09 -6.86
C ALA A 72 4.88 12.88 -7.20
N ASP A 73 6.04 13.15 -7.81
CA ASP A 73 7.04 12.14 -8.20
C ASP A 73 7.41 11.17 -7.08
N VAL A 74 7.47 11.65 -5.83
CA VAL A 74 7.82 10.84 -4.67
C VAL A 74 6.81 9.71 -4.41
N CYS A 75 5.54 9.91 -4.77
CA CYS A 75 4.50 8.90 -4.64
C CYS A 75 4.67 7.79 -5.67
N PHE A 76 4.84 8.14 -6.95
CA PHE A 76 5.08 7.14 -8.00
C PHE A 76 6.40 6.39 -7.81
N ALA A 77 7.46 7.10 -7.42
CA ALA A 77 8.76 6.50 -7.16
C ALA A 77 8.69 5.48 -6.01
N LEU A 78 7.88 5.71 -4.98
CA LEU A 78 7.76 4.81 -3.84
C LEU A 78 7.32 3.40 -4.25
N GLN A 79 6.27 3.28 -5.07
CA GLN A 79 5.81 1.98 -5.56
C GLN A 79 6.88 1.31 -6.43
N ASP A 80 7.51 2.06 -7.33
CA ASP A 80 8.60 1.56 -8.18
C ASP A 80 9.79 1.07 -7.37
N ASP A 81 10.18 1.79 -6.33
CA ASP A 81 11.29 1.44 -5.44
C ASP A 81 10.99 0.13 -4.68
N VAL A 82 9.77 -0.05 -4.19
CA VAL A 82 9.35 -1.30 -3.52
C VAL A 82 9.44 -2.50 -4.47
N ILE A 83 8.97 -2.33 -5.70
CA ILE A 83 9.02 -3.39 -6.72
C ILE A 83 10.48 -3.66 -7.13
N ASP A 84 11.28 -2.63 -7.35
CA ASP A 84 12.66 -2.78 -7.83
C ASP A 84 13.61 -3.35 -6.76
N GLU A 85 13.37 -3.07 -5.47
CA GLU A 85 14.13 -3.65 -4.36
C GLU A 85 13.89 -5.16 -4.20
N SER A 86 12.77 -5.71 -4.69
CA SER A 86 12.44 -7.15 -4.57
C SER A 86 13.50 -8.09 -5.18
N PHE A 87 14.20 -7.65 -6.22
CA PHE A 87 15.33 -8.37 -6.85
C PHE A 87 16.65 -7.59 -6.72
N GLY A 88 16.63 -6.46 -6.00
CA GLY A 88 17.67 -5.44 -5.99
C GLY A 88 17.63 -4.54 -7.23
N THR A 89 17.85 -3.24 -7.02
CA THR A 89 17.74 -2.19 -8.05
C THR A 89 18.59 -2.43 -9.30
N SER A 90 19.76 -3.06 -9.15
CA SER A 90 20.65 -3.40 -10.27
C SER A 90 20.21 -4.61 -11.12
N SER A 91 19.21 -5.37 -10.67
CA SER A 91 18.69 -6.52 -11.39
C SER A 91 17.95 -6.09 -12.66
N LYS A 92 18.02 -6.94 -13.69
CA LYS A 92 17.19 -6.82 -14.89
C LYS A 92 15.76 -7.32 -14.66
N PHE A 93 15.53 -7.99 -13.54
CA PHE A 93 14.26 -8.56 -13.15
C PHE A 93 13.70 -7.87 -11.92
N ARG A 94 12.40 -7.97 -11.74
CA ARG A 94 11.64 -7.53 -10.56
C ARG A 94 10.40 -8.43 -10.41
N VAL A 95 9.74 -8.41 -9.25
CA VAL A 95 8.40 -9.01 -9.15
C VAL A 95 7.41 -8.23 -10.03
N SER A 96 6.35 -8.88 -10.48
CA SER A 96 5.22 -8.15 -11.08
C SER A 96 4.54 -7.29 -10.02
N SER A 97 4.16 -6.07 -10.39
CA SER A 97 3.33 -5.22 -9.53
C SER A 97 1.94 -5.80 -9.28
N TYR A 98 1.47 -6.69 -10.17
CA TYR A 98 0.13 -7.27 -10.14
C TYR A 98 0.07 -8.65 -9.48
N ASP A 99 1.20 -9.35 -9.34
CA ASP A 99 1.29 -10.67 -8.71
C ASP A 99 2.72 -10.96 -8.27
N VAL A 100 2.95 -10.98 -6.95
CA VAL A 100 4.28 -11.20 -6.36
C VAL A 100 4.90 -12.56 -6.69
N ARG A 101 4.09 -13.53 -7.17
CA ARG A 101 4.55 -14.86 -7.58
C ARG A 101 5.19 -14.84 -8.96
N LEU A 102 4.99 -13.76 -9.73
CA LEU A 102 5.50 -13.59 -11.09
C LEU A 102 6.73 -12.71 -11.11
N SER A 103 7.65 -13.02 -12.01
CA SER A 103 8.85 -12.21 -12.25
C SER A 103 8.83 -11.61 -13.66
N GLU A 104 9.20 -10.35 -13.75
CA GLU A 104 9.18 -9.58 -14.99
C GLU A 104 10.56 -9.01 -15.30
N ASN A 105 10.84 -8.83 -16.59
CA ASN A 105 12.02 -8.10 -17.04
C ASN A 105 11.69 -6.61 -17.09
N LYS A 106 12.51 -5.75 -16.48
CA LYS A 106 12.30 -4.29 -16.42
C LYS A 106 12.16 -3.64 -17.80
N LYS A 107 12.75 -4.23 -18.84
CA LYS A 107 12.71 -3.76 -20.24
C LYS A 107 11.99 -4.74 -21.17
N GLY A 108 11.29 -5.72 -20.62
CA GLY A 108 10.52 -6.68 -21.39
C GLY A 108 9.19 -6.11 -21.85
N ASP A 109 8.57 -6.78 -22.81
CA ASP A 109 7.19 -6.50 -23.20
C ASP A 109 6.24 -6.67 -22.01
N ARG A 110 5.19 -5.85 -21.98
CA ARG A 110 4.06 -6.03 -21.07
C ARG A 110 3.49 -7.44 -21.25
N ARG A 111 3.31 -8.15 -20.13
CA ARG A 111 2.73 -9.50 -20.08
C ARG A 111 1.41 -9.57 -19.32
N PHE A 112 1.18 -8.59 -18.45
CA PHE A 112 -0.03 -8.48 -17.66
C PHE A 112 -0.97 -7.43 -18.29
N PRO A 113 -2.29 -7.67 -18.29
CA PRO A 113 -2.91 -8.93 -17.89
C PRO A 113 -2.74 -10.04 -18.92
N LYS A 114 -2.77 -11.28 -18.41
CA LYS A 114 -2.54 -12.46 -19.22
C LYS A 114 -3.55 -12.53 -20.37
N GLY A 115 -3.06 -12.72 -21.59
CA GLY A 115 -3.90 -12.83 -22.79
C GLY A 115 -4.21 -11.50 -23.49
N HIS A 116 -3.75 -10.36 -22.96
CA HIS A 116 -4.07 -9.06 -23.56
C HIS A 116 -3.66 -8.93 -25.04
N LYS A 117 -2.49 -9.48 -25.43
CA LYS A 117 -2.03 -9.45 -26.82
C LYS A 117 -3.00 -10.14 -27.78
N VAL A 118 -3.69 -11.17 -27.31
CA VAL A 118 -4.74 -11.86 -28.08
C VAL A 118 -5.93 -10.94 -28.29
N THR A 119 -6.41 -10.31 -27.22
CA THR A 119 -7.53 -9.36 -27.27
C THR A 119 -7.20 -8.16 -28.16
N GLU A 120 -5.99 -7.62 -28.03
CA GLU A 120 -5.45 -6.57 -28.88
C GLU A 120 -5.43 -7.03 -30.36
N GLY A 121 -4.91 -8.22 -30.66
CA GLY A 121 -4.94 -8.78 -32.01
C GLY A 121 -6.35 -8.90 -32.59
N TYR A 122 -7.32 -9.35 -31.79
CA TYR A 122 -8.71 -9.55 -32.20
C TYR A 122 -9.49 -8.25 -32.47
N LEU A 123 -9.23 -7.20 -31.68
CA LEU A 123 -10.00 -5.96 -31.73
C LEU A 123 -9.26 -4.82 -32.43
N GLY A 124 -7.94 -4.93 -32.56
CA GLY A 124 -7.07 -3.90 -33.12
C GLY A 124 -6.19 -4.37 -34.27
N GLY A 125 -6.20 -5.66 -34.62
CA GLY A 125 -5.37 -6.18 -35.71
C GLY A 125 -3.86 -6.13 -35.42
N TRP A 126 -3.46 -6.07 -34.14
CA TRP A 126 -2.05 -6.09 -33.75
C TRP A 126 -1.40 -7.45 -34.03
N ASP A 127 -0.11 -7.42 -34.39
CA ASP A 127 0.68 -8.63 -34.56
C ASP A 127 0.83 -9.36 -33.21
N LEU A 128 0.59 -10.67 -33.21
CA LEU A 128 0.80 -11.50 -32.04
C LEU A 128 2.29 -11.83 -31.91
N PRO A 129 2.93 -11.51 -30.77
CA PRO A 129 4.29 -11.98 -30.54
C PRO A 129 4.30 -13.50 -30.38
N ASN A 130 5.43 -14.13 -30.66
CA ASN A 130 5.58 -15.60 -30.58
C ASN A 130 5.31 -16.19 -29.18
N TRP A 131 5.30 -15.35 -28.15
CA TRP A 131 5.00 -15.75 -26.77
C TRP A 131 3.51 -15.57 -26.41
N ALA A 132 2.72 -14.88 -27.23
CA ALA A 132 1.30 -14.70 -26.96
C ALA A 132 0.61 -16.07 -26.95
N GLU A 133 -0.27 -16.28 -25.97
CA GLU A 133 -1.03 -17.52 -25.89
C GLU A 133 -2.04 -17.59 -27.06
N GLY A 134 -2.05 -18.69 -27.80
CA GLY A 134 -3.02 -18.93 -28.87
C GLY A 134 -2.43 -18.86 -30.29
N THR A 135 -3.14 -19.46 -31.24
CA THR A 135 -2.77 -19.55 -32.66
C THR A 135 -3.89 -18.93 -33.51
N LEU A 136 -4.22 -17.68 -33.23
CA LEU A 136 -5.43 -17.06 -33.77
C LEU A 136 -5.09 -16.23 -35.01
N ASP A 137 -5.96 -16.30 -36.01
CA ASP A 137 -5.86 -15.51 -37.23
C ASP A 137 -6.27 -14.07 -36.93
N THR A 138 -5.29 -13.17 -36.79
CA THR A 138 -5.56 -11.77 -36.49
C THR A 138 -6.18 -11.02 -37.67
N SER A 139 -6.22 -11.59 -38.88
CA SER A 139 -6.83 -10.92 -40.05
C SER A 139 -8.34 -10.73 -39.93
N VAL A 140 -8.99 -11.46 -39.01
CA VAL A 140 -10.44 -11.36 -38.76
C VAL A 140 -10.86 -10.14 -37.94
N TRP A 141 -9.92 -9.30 -37.51
CA TRP A 141 -10.22 -8.18 -36.59
C TRP A 141 -11.30 -7.23 -37.13
N ASN A 142 -11.32 -6.97 -38.44
CA ASN A 142 -12.32 -6.10 -39.05
C ASN A 142 -13.73 -6.72 -38.98
N ASP A 143 -13.84 -8.02 -39.23
CA ASP A 143 -15.11 -8.76 -39.12
C ASP A 143 -15.61 -8.76 -37.65
N VAL A 144 -14.68 -8.86 -36.69
CA VAL A 144 -14.99 -8.77 -35.26
C VAL A 144 -15.58 -7.40 -34.93
N LEU A 145 -14.95 -6.31 -35.40
CA LEU A 145 -15.47 -4.96 -35.20
C LEU A 145 -16.82 -4.72 -35.86
N GLU A 146 -17.07 -5.30 -37.03
CA GLU A 146 -18.37 -5.24 -37.70
C GLU A 146 -19.47 -5.91 -36.86
N ILE A 147 -19.18 -7.11 -36.35
CA ILE A 147 -20.12 -7.91 -35.53
C ILE A 147 -20.49 -7.20 -34.22
N ILE A 148 -19.54 -6.51 -33.57
CA ILE A 148 -19.80 -5.77 -32.33
C ILE A 148 -20.21 -4.31 -32.57
N HIS A 149 -20.39 -3.91 -33.84
CA HIS A 149 -20.78 -2.56 -34.26
C HIS A 149 -19.80 -1.45 -33.82
N ALA A 150 -18.49 -1.72 -33.91
CA ALA A 150 -17.42 -0.83 -33.46
C ALA A 150 -16.52 -0.28 -34.59
N THR A 151 -16.87 -0.45 -35.86
CA THR A 151 -16.08 0.03 -37.01
C THR A 151 -15.86 1.55 -37.02
N ALA A 152 -16.75 2.32 -36.39
CA ALA A 152 -16.61 3.77 -36.22
C ALA A 152 -15.32 4.18 -35.49
N ALA A 153 -14.78 3.31 -34.62
CA ALA A 153 -13.50 3.56 -33.96
C ALA A 153 -12.35 3.61 -34.99
N THR A 154 -12.34 2.66 -35.92
CA THR A 154 -11.34 2.57 -36.99
C THR A 154 -11.49 3.73 -37.98
N GLU A 155 -12.72 4.13 -38.30
CA GLU A 155 -13.01 5.32 -39.13
C GLU A 155 -12.49 6.61 -38.49
N ALA A 156 -12.50 6.68 -37.15
CA ALA A 156 -11.91 7.77 -36.38
C ALA A 156 -10.38 7.66 -36.22
N GLY A 157 -9.74 6.66 -36.84
CA GLY A 157 -8.30 6.43 -36.75
C GLY A 157 -7.84 5.83 -35.43
N LEU A 158 -8.74 5.20 -34.67
CA LEU A 158 -8.44 4.55 -33.40
C LEU A 158 -8.25 3.05 -33.61
N THR A 159 -7.23 2.49 -32.96
CA THR A 159 -6.98 1.06 -32.89
C THR A 159 -7.16 0.61 -31.44
N TYR A 160 -7.92 -0.47 -31.22
CA TYR A 160 -8.10 -1.00 -29.87
C TYR A 160 -6.75 -1.39 -29.26
N CYS A 161 -6.46 -0.88 -28.08
CA CYS A 161 -5.41 -1.38 -27.21
C CYS A 161 -6.03 -1.53 -25.82
N GLU A 162 -5.62 -2.54 -25.06
CA GLU A 162 -6.23 -2.80 -23.76
C GLU A 162 -6.02 -1.64 -22.77
N CYS A 163 -4.84 -1.03 -22.79
CA CYS A 163 -4.53 0.19 -22.05
C CYS A 163 -3.85 1.17 -23.00
N THR A 164 -4.19 2.45 -22.88
CA THR A 164 -3.59 3.54 -23.66
C THR A 164 -3.25 4.69 -22.74
N ASP A 165 -2.15 5.38 -23.01
CA ASP A 165 -1.66 6.48 -22.18
C ASP A 165 -2.53 7.75 -22.20
N PRO A 166 -3.19 8.17 -23.31
CA PRO A 166 -3.86 9.48 -23.33
C PRO A 166 -4.95 9.68 -22.27
N PRO A 167 -5.83 8.71 -21.95
CA PRO A 167 -6.76 8.83 -20.83
C PRO A 167 -6.08 8.86 -19.46
N TYR A 168 -4.95 8.16 -19.29
CA TYR A 168 -4.16 8.17 -18.06
C TYR A 168 -3.54 9.56 -17.85
N ASP A 169 -2.85 10.08 -18.87
CA ASP A 169 -2.22 11.40 -18.82
C ASP A 169 -3.24 12.53 -18.57
N ALA A 170 -4.43 12.42 -19.17
CA ALA A 170 -5.51 13.40 -18.99
C ALA A 170 -6.11 13.40 -17.57
N LEU A 171 -5.85 12.37 -16.77
CA LEU A 171 -6.35 12.19 -15.41
C LEU A 171 -5.21 12.14 -14.37
N ALA A 172 -3.99 12.53 -14.72
CA ALA A 172 -2.83 12.46 -13.83
C ALA A 172 -3.07 13.20 -12.49
N ASP A 173 -3.73 14.37 -12.54
CA ASP A 173 -4.08 15.17 -11.35
C ASP A 173 -5.18 14.54 -10.46
N GLU A 174 -5.78 13.43 -10.90
CA GLU A 174 -6.83 12.71 -10.15
C GLU A 174 -6.30 11.46 -9.46
N ASP A 175 -5.11 10.94 -9.83
CA ASP A 175 -4.60 9.65 -9.33
C ASP A 175 -4.35 9.65 -7.82
N GLY A 176 -3.78 10.75 -7.29
CA GLY A 176 -3.54 10.93 -5.86
C GLY A 176 -4.77 11.34 -5.03
N LYS A 177 -5.96 11.52 -5.63
CA LYS A 177 -7.15 11.95 -4.88
C LYS A 177 -7.85 10.79 -4.20
N SER A 178 -7.99 10.90 -2.88
CA SER A 178 -8.75 9.94 -2.07
C SER A 178 -10.25 10.12 -2.27
N VAL A 179 -10.98 9.01 -2.39
CA VAL A 179 -12.45 8.97 -2.51
C VAL A 179 -13.13 8.37 -1.26
N VAL A 180 -12.40 8.31 -0.13
CA VAL A 180 -12.92 7.75 1.12
C VAL A 180 -14.12 8.50 1.67
N THR A 181 -14.25 9.80 1.37
CA THR A 181 -15.40 10.61 1.82
C THR A 181 -16.67 10.23 1.06
N GLU A 182 -16.54 9.92 -0.22
CA GLU A 182 -17.61 9.42 -1.07
C GLU A 182 -18.03 8.02 -0.61
N ILE A 183 -17.07 7.15 -0.28
CA ILE A 183 -17.36 5.83 0.30
C ILE A 183 -18.12 5.98 1.63
N ALA A 184 -17.66 6.86 2.53
CA ALA A 184 -18.35 7.16 3.78
C ALA A 184 -19.79 7.64 3.55
N SER A 185 -20.02 8.48 2.54
CA SER A 185 -21.36 8.95 2.18
C SER A 185 -22.29 7.82 1.70
N VAL A 186 -21.73 6.80 1.04
CA VAL A 186 -22.48 5.64 0.54
C VAL A 186 -22.83 4.69 1.67
N LEU A 187 -21.90 4.43 2.61
CA LEU A 187 -22.15 3.59 3.79
C LEU A 187 -23.23 4.16 4.73
N GLN A 188 -23.34 5.49 4.77
CA GLN A 188 -24.31 6.23 5.58
C GLN A 188 -25.62 6.51 4.84
N ASP A 189 -25.75 6.18 3.56
CA ASP A 189 -27.00 6.44 2.83
C ASP A 189 -28.13 5.57 3.39
N PRO A 190 -29.35 6.12 3.59
CA PRO A 190 -30.50 5.36 4.09
C PRO A 190 -30.85 4.13 3.26
N SER A 191 -30.48 4.08 1.98
CA SER A 191 -30.70 2.90 1.13
C SER A 191 -29.74 1.75 1.42
N ARG A 192 -28.69 1.99 2.23
CA ARG A 192 -27.76 0.97 2.77
C ARG A 192 -27.21 0.02 1.69
N PRO A 193 -26.58 0.55 0.62
CA PRO A 193 -25.99 -0.28 -0.42
C PRO A 193 -24.81 -1.08 0.12
N ALA A 194 -24.71 -2.36 -0.25
CA ALA A 194 -23.59 -3.21 0.14
C ALA A 194 -22.31 -2.83 -0.61
N LEU A 195 -21.20 -2.62 0.11
CA LEU A 195 -19.88 -2.39 -0.47
C LEU A 195 -18.98 -3.57 -0.14
N VAL A 196 -18.70 -4.39 -1.15
CA VAL A 196 -17.76 -5.50 -1.06
C VAL A 196 -16.43 -5.08 -1.65
N PHE A 197 -15.46 -4.83 -0.81
CA PHE A 197 -14.07 -4.72 -1.22
C PHE A 197 -13.46 -6.12 -1.23
N PHE A 198 -12.76 -6.47 -2.30
CA PHE A 198 -12.03 -7.73 -2.36
C PHE A 198 -10.64 -7.52 -2.92
N THR A 199 -9.66 -8.24 -2.39
CA THR A 199 -8.26 -8.10 -2.80
C THR A 199 -7.63 -9.48 -2.91
N GLY A 200 -6.92 -9.73 -4.01
CA GLY A 200 -5.97 -10.84 -4.06
C GLY A 200 -4.80 -10.57 -3.12
N VAL A 201 -4.44 -11.55 -2.29
CA VAL A 201 -3.33 -11.39 -1.32
C VAL A 201 -1.96 -11.27 -1.98
N GLU A 202 -1.84 -11.70 -3.23
CA GLU A 202 -0.60 -11.67 -4.03
C GLU A 202 -0.45 -10.37 -4.84
N ASP A 203 -1.42 -9.46 -4.79
CA ASP A 203 -1.32 -8.15 -5.44
C ASP A 203 -0.42 -7.20 -4.65
N LEU A 204 0.43 -6.45 -5.36
CA LEU A 204 1.31 -5.45 -4.76
C LEU A 204 0.84 -4.01 -5.02
N ILE A 205 0.39 -3.68 -6.24
CA ILE A 205 -0.02 -2.32 -6.62
C ILE A 205 -1.29 -1.86 -5.89
N CYS A 206 -2.24 -2.76 -5.65
CA CYS A 206 -3.43 -2.50 -4.86
C CYS A 206 -3.58 -3.55 -3.75
N ASN A 207 -2.47 -3.72 -3.01
CA ASN A 207 -2.31 -4.78 -2.02
C ASN A 207 -3.36 -4.75 -0.90
N HIS A 208 -3.54 -5.93 -0.29
CA HIS A 208 -4.51 -6.16 0.76
C HIS A 208 -4.20 -5.42 2.08
N VAL A 209 -2.93 -5.00 2.31
CA VAL A 209 -2.53 -4.25 3.52
C VAL A 209 -2.94 -2.79 3.39
N GLY A 210 -2.59 -2.14 2.29
CA GLY A 210 -3.00 -0.76 2.00
C GLY A 210 -4.52 -0.63 1.89
N THR A 211 -5.18 -1.60 1.25
CA THR A 211 -6.65 -1.65 1.23
C THR A 211 -7.24 -1.74 2.63
N GLU A 212 -6.68 -2.57 3.52
CA GLU A 212 -7.15 -2.67 4.90
C GLU A 212 -6.98 -1.35 5.65
N LYS A 213 -5.79 -0.72 5.56
CA LYS A 213 -5.53 0.60 6.15
C LYS A 213 -6.51 1.66 5.63
N ALA A 214 -6.77 1.68 4.33
CA ALA A 214 -7.72 2.59 3.71
C ALA A 214 -9.14 2.41 4.27
N LEU A 215 -9.63 1.16 4.34
CA LEU A 215 -10.95 0.85 4.90
C LEU A 215 -11.06 1.22 6.39
N GLU A 216 -9.98 1.05 7.15
CA GLU A 216 -9.90 1.42 8.57
C GLU A 216 -9.89 2.95 8.79
N ASN A 217 -9.58 3.74 7.76
CA ASN A 217 -9.56 5.21 7.82
C ASN A 217 -10.79 5.89 7.19
N ILE A 218 -11.78 5.12 6.72
CA ILE A 218 -13.05 5.71 6.24
C ILE A 218 -13.75 6.43 7.40
N PRO A 219 -14.11 7.73 7.27
CA PRO A 219 -14.74 8.49 8.34
C PRO A 219 -16.27 8.29 8.34
N TRP A 220 -16.73 7.18 8.92
CA TRP A 220 -18.16 6.86 9.04
C TRP A 220 -18.54 6.38 10.45
N ASP A 221 -19.82 6.48 10.80
CA ASP A 221 -20.34 6.19 12.15
C ASP A 221 -20.02 4.77 12.65
N GLY A 222 -19.90 3.80 11.73
CA GLY A 222 -19.60 2.41 12.05
C GLY A 222 -18.11 2.08 12.21
N ARG A 223 -17.21 3.05 12.03
CA ARG A 223 -15.75 2.83 11.99
C ARG A 223 -15.22 2.12 13.23
N ASP A 224 -15.58 2.57 14.43
CA ASP A 224 -15.02 2.00 15.67
C ASP A 224 -15.45 0.54 15.86
N THR A 225 -16.67 0.20 15.45
CA THR A 225 -17.14 -1.20 15.49
C THR A 225 -16.50 -2.02 14.37
N TRP A 226 -16.35 -1.46 13.17
CA TRP A 226 -15.58 -2.07 12.09
C TRP A 226 -14.16 -2.43 12.54
N LEU A 227 -13.43 -1.51 13.19
CA LEU A 227 -12.06 -1.77 13.65
C LEU A 227 -11.97 -3.02 14.54
N ASN A 228 -12.97 -3.21 15.41
CA ASN A 228 -13.04 -4.33 16.35
C ASN A 228 -13.79 -5.57 15.82
N ALA A 229 -14.33 -5.51 14.59
CA ALA A 229 -15.09 -6.62 14.02
C ALA A 229 -14.20 -7.84 13.80
N LEU A 230 -14.67 -9.00 14.27
CA LEU A 230 -13.99 -10.28 14.10
C LEU A 230 -13.97 -10.67 12.62
N ARG A 231 -12.84 -11.24 12.18
CA ARG A 231 -12.71 -11.80 10.83
C ARG A 231 -13.18 -13.26 10.82
N SER A 232 -13.49 -13.78 9.65
CA SER A 232 -13.84 -15.19 9.46
C SER A 232 -13.07 -15.78 8.29
N ALA A 233 -12.75 -17.07 8.35
CA ALA A 233 -12.37 -17.79 7.13
C ALA A 233 -13.60 -17.94 6.23
N TRP A 234 -13.42 -17.75 4.93
CA TRP A 234 -14.47 -17.90 3.93
C TRP A 234 -14.34 -19.24 3.21
N LEU A 235 -15.37 -20.07 3.31
CA LEU A 235 -15.49 -21.40 2.71
C LEU A 235 -16.66 -21.39 1.71
N PRO A 236 -16.44 -20.93 0.47
CA PRO A 236 -17.54 -20.78 -0.51
C PRO A 236 -18.16 -22.10 -0.98
N PHE A 237 -17.48 -23.23 -0.75
CA PHE A 237 -17.91 -24.52 -1.26
C PHE A 237 -18.21 -25.50 -0.12
N PRO A 238 -19.47 -25.91 0.10
CA PRO A 238 -19.84 -26.79 1.21
C PRO A 238 -19.07 -28.12 1.27
N ASN A 239 -18.66 -28.63 0.11
CA ASN A 239 -17.99 -29.93 -0.03
C ASN A 239 -16.46 -29.82 -0.17
N ARG A 240 -15.87 -28.62 -0.02
CA ARG A 240 -14.42 -28.41 -0.04
C ARG A 240 -13.99 -27.66 1.21
N PRO A 241 -13.30 -28.30 2.17
CA PRO A 241 -12.87 -27.67 3.42
C PRO A 241 -11.62 -26.78 3.23
N GLN A 242 -11.51 -26.09 2.10
CA GLN A 242 -10.41 -25.17 1.80
C GLN A 242 -10.93 -23.74 1.81
N ALA A 243 -10.32 -22.91 2.67
CA ALA A 243 -10.65 -21.49 2.70
C ALA A 243 -10.24 -20.84 1.37
N ALA A 244 -11.15 -20.08 0.77
CA ALA A 244 -10.85 -19.22 -0.37
C ALA A 244 -10.21 -17.90 0.07
N GLY A 245 -10.34 -17.55 1.34
CA GLY A 245 -9.95 -16.24 1.85
C GLY A 245 -10.38 -15.98 3.28
N PHE A 246 -10.24 -14.72 3.66
CA PHE A 246 -10.68 -14.19 4.96
C PHE A 246 -11.62 -13.02 4.72
N VAL A 247 -12.72 -12.99 5.46
CA VAL A 247 -13.70 -11.90 5.41
C VAL A 247 -13.74 -11.13 6.71
N LYS A 248 -13.94 -9.82 6.62
CA LYS A 248 -14.33 -8.93 7.72
C LYS A 248 -15.58 -8.20 7.29
N GLU A 249 -16.61 -8.18 8.15
CA GLU A 249 -17.89 -7.55 7.83
C GLU A 249 -18.38 -6.72 9.00
N PHE A 250 -18.92 -5.55 8.70
CA PHE A 250 -19.75 -4.82 9.62
C PHE A 250 -20.83 -4.08 8.82
N GLU A 251 -22.09 -4.39 9.13
CA GLU A 251 -23.25 -3.84 8.42
C GLU A 251 -23.20 -4.08 6.90
N THR A 252 -23.02 -3.02 6.12
CA THR A 252 -22.97 -3.07 4.65
C THR A 252 -21.54 -2.95 4.10
N LEU A 253 -20.54 -2.85 4.97
CA LEU A 253 -19.13 -2.88 4.59
C LEU A 253 -18.58 -4.31 4.74
N ILE A 254 -18.08 -4.85 3.65
CA ILE A 254 -17.54 -6.22 3.56
C ILE A 254 -16.15 -6.12 2.93
N PHE A 255 -15.16 -6.76 3.55
CA PHE A 255 -13.81 -6.86 3.00
C PHE A 255 -13.37 -8.31 2.92
N VAL A 256 -13.00 -8.77 1.72
CA VAL A 256 -12.58 -10.14 1.44
C VAL A 256 -11.13 -10.15 0.95
N LYS A 257 -10.23 -10.80 1.69
CA LYS A 257 -8.87 -11.12 1.24
C LYS A 257 -8.88 -12.51 0.61
N ILE A 258 -8.52 -12.61 -0.67
CA ILE A 258 -8.65 -13.82 -1.48
C ILE A 258 -7.27 -14.46 -1.66
N LEU A 259 -7.17 -15.72 -1.27
CA LEU A 259 -5.93 -16.49 -1.36
C LEU A 259 -5.62 -16.87 -2.81
N ASN A 260 -4.33 -17.03 -3.12
CA ASN A 260 -3.82 -17.48 -4.42
C ASN A 260 -4.19 -16.58 -5.61
N ALA A 261 -4.49 -15.31 -5.37
CA ALA A 261 -4.89 -14.34 -6.38
C ALA A 261 -4.06 -13.06 -6.30
N GLY A 262 -3.68 -12.51 -7.45
CA GLY A 262 -3.07 -11.20 -7.63
C GLY A 262 -4.11 -10.12 -7.91
N HIS A 263 -3.78 -9.18 -8.79
CA HIS A 263 -4.57 -7.99 -9.08
C HIS A 263 -5.91 -8.31 -9.77
N MET A 264 -5.89 -9.20 -10.77
CA MET A 264 -7.10 -9.65 -11.47
C MET A 264 -7.61 -10.96 -10.87
N VAL A 265 -8.24 -10.89 -9.70
CA VAL A 265 -8.78 -12.08 -8.99
C VAL A 265 -9.54 -13.06 -9.89
N PRO A 266 -10.46 -12.63 -10.80
CA PRO A 266 -11.17 -13.57 -11.67
C PRO A 266 -10.27 -14.30 -12.68
N MET A 267 -9.10 -13.74 -13.00
CA MET A 267 -8.11 -14.37 -13.88
C MET A 267 -7.37 -15.50 -13.15
N ASP A 268 -7.02 -15.30 -11.88
CA ASP A 268 -6.25 -16.28 -11.10
C ASP A 268 -7.12 -17.38 -10.50
N VAL A 269 -8.28 -17.01 -9.96
CA VAL A 269 -9.19 -17.90 -9.23
C VAL A 269 -10.65 -17.74 -9.70
N PRO A 270 -10.95 -18.06 -10.98
CA PRO A 270 -12.26 -17.79 -11.59
C PRO A 270 -13.44 -18.40 -10.84
N GLU A 271 -13.27 -19.60 -10.28
CA GLU A 271 -14.32 -20.28 -9.53
C GLU A 271 -14.65 -19.55 -8.22
N ILE A 272 -13.62 -19.06 -7.52
CA ILE A 272 -13.77 -18.27 -6.27
C ILE A 272 -14.38 -16.91 -6.59
N ALA A 273 -13.93 -16.24 -7.65
CA ALA A 273 -14.48 -14.96 -8.09
C ALA A 273 -15.97 -15.07 -8.44
N LEU A 274 -16.38 -16.16 -9.09
CA LEU A 274 -17.79 -16.42 -9.39
C LEU A 274 -18.61 -16.57 -8.11
N GLU A 275 -18.11 -17.31 -7.12
CA GLU A 275 -18.80 -17.44 -5.82
C GLU A 275 -18.84 -16.12 -5.03
N LEU A 276 -17.80 -15.29 -5.13
CA LEU A 276 -17.79 -13.95 -4.53
C LEU A 276 -18.96 -13.10 -5.05
N ILE A 277 -19.13 -13.07 -6.38
CA ILE A 277 -20.20 -12.31 -7.03
C ILE A 277 -21.57 -12.94 -6.76
N ARG A 278 -21.69 -14.28 -6.79
CA ARG A 278 -22.93 -14.96 -6.41
C ARG A 278 -23.36 -14.62 -4.99
N THR A 279 -22.42 -14.59 -4.04
CA THR A 279 -22.69 -14.24 -2.64
C THR A 279 -23.20 -12.81 -2.51
N LEU A 280 -22.64 -11.86 -3.28
CA LEU A 280 -23.12 -10.47 -3.30
C LEU A 280 -24.54 -10.35 -3.88
N LEU A 281 -24.78 -11.01 -5.02
CA LEU A 281 -26.05 -10.90 -5.75
C LEU A 281 -27.19 -11.65 -5.07
N PHE A 282 -26.90 -12.78 -4.44
CA PHE A 282 -27.91 -13.68 -3.89
C PHE A 282 -27.79 -13.74 -2.37
N LYS A 283 -28.80 -13.21 -1.68
CA LYS A 283 -28.95 -13.16 -0.20
C LYS A 283 -28.82 -14.50 0.55
N GLY A 284 -28.61 -15.62 -0.15
CA GLY A 284 -28.41 -16.95 0.43
C GLY A 284 -26.94 -17.31 0.68
N GLY A 285 -25.98 -16.52 0.18
CA GLY A 285 -24.56 -16.71 0.47
C GLY A 285 -24.15 -16.02 1.77
N ASN A 286 -23.20 -16.61 2.49
CA ASN A 286 -22.57 -16.01 3.67
C ASN A 286 -21.06 -16.07 3.49
N TYR A 287 -20.39 -14.92 3.59
CA TYR A 287 -18.93 -14.87 3.54
C TYR A 287 -18.31 -15.39 4.86
N ALA A 288 -19.01 -15.28 5.98
CA ALA A 288 -18.53 -15.70 7.30
C ALA A 288 -18.82 -17.18 7.56
N SER A 289 -17.87 -18.05 7.23
CA SER A 289 -18.01 -19.50 7.44
C SER A 289 -17.43 -19.99 8.77
N SER A 290 -16.33 -19.39 9.24
CA SER A 290 -15.71 -19.74 10.52
C SER A 290 -15.07 -18.51 11.18
N GLN A 291 -15.71 -17.97 12.22
CA GLN A 291 -15.29 -16.75 12.89
C GLN A 291 -14.04 -16.97 13.74
N GLN A 292 -13.08 -16.06 13.61
CA GLN A 292 -11.90 -16.02 14.47
C GLN A 292 -12.31 -15.74 15.91
N LYS A 293 -11.64 -16.40 16.85
CA LYS A 293 -11.69 -16.04 18.25
C LYS A 293 -10.45 -15.21 18.53
N LEU A 294 -10.60 -13.89 18.64
CA LEU A 294 -9.63 -13.12 19.39
C LEU A 294 -9.70 -13.68 20.81
N THR A 295 -8.67 -14.38 21.26
CA THR A 295 -8.63 -14.82 22.65
C THR A 295 -8.73 -13.57 23.51
N GLU A 296 -9.86 -13.38 24.18
CA GLU A 296 -9.91 -12.68 25.47
C GLU A 296 -9.11 -13.52 26.47
N LYS A 297 -7.79 -13.56 26.27
CA LYS A 297 -6.82 -13.80 27.31
C LYS A 297 -6.02 -12.52 27.51
N ALA A 298 -6.74 -11.39 27.64
CA ALA A 298 -6.45 -10.65 28.84
C ALA A 298 -6.99 -11.55 29.95
N ASP A 299 -6.10 -12.29 30.61
CA ASP A 299 -6.43 -12.82 31.93
C ASP A 299 -7.19 -11.71 32.64
N LYS A 300 -8.36 -12.01 33.24
CA LYS A 300 -8.98 -11.10 34.21
C LYS A 300 -7.81 -10.51 35.00
N PRO A 301 -7.60 -9.17 35.04
CA PRO A 301 -6.63 -8.63 35.97
C PRO A 301 -6.97 -9.30 37.29
N PRO A 302 -6.00 -9.97 37.95
CA PRO A 302 -6.28 -10.80 39.10
C PRO A 302 -7.23 -10.01 40.00
N SER A 303 -8.33 -10.62 40.44
CA SER A 303 -9.34 -9.98 41.29
C SER A 303 -8.78 -9.52 42.65
N SER A 304 -7.47 -9.62 42.82
CA SER A 304 -6.64 -8.88 43.76
C SER A 304 -5.37 -8.42 43.03
N CYS A 305 -5.43 -7.33 42.28
CA CYS A 305 -4.31 -6.40 42.36
C CYS A 305 -4.38 -5.82 43.77
N THR A 306 -3.69 -6.44 44.73
CA THR A 306 -3.21 -5.69 45.88
C THR A 306 -2.50 -4.50 45.26
N ALA A 307 -2.96 -3.28 45.56
CA ALA A 307 -2.34 -2.07 45.06
C ALA A 307 -0.83 -2.26 45.15
N CYS A 308 -0.11 -2.16 44.03
CA CYS A 308 1.32 -1.99 44.10
C CYS A 308 1.52 -0.70 44.90
N GLU A 309 1.88 -0.82 46.18
CA GLU A 309 2.22 0.33 47.02
C GLU A 309 3.47 1.06 46.50
N ILE A 310 4.09 0.56 45.44
CA ILE A 310 5.16 1.22 44.70
C ILE A 310 4.94 0.97 43.21
N CYS A 311 4.05 1.74 42.58
CA CYS A 311 4.37 2.16 41.22
C CYS A 311 5.58 3.10 41.37
N PRO A 312 6.76 2.83 40.78
CA PRO A 312 7.72 3.91 40.62
C PRO A 312 6.95 5.00 39.89
N ALA A 313 6.84 6.17 40.53
CA ALA A 313 6.25 7.32 39.88
C ALA A 313 6.89 7.42 38.49
N PRO A 314 6.13 7.74 37.42
CA PRO A 314 6.75 8.01 36.13
C PRO A 314 7.91 8.95 36.44
N PRO A 315 9.14 8.70 35.94
CA PRO A 315 10.20 9.68 36.10
C PRO A 315 9.56 10.97 35.66
N ARG A 316 9.47 11.95 36.56
CA ARG A 316 8.90 13.25 36.22
C ARG A 316 9.69 13.66 34.99
N LEU A 317 9.10 13.53 33.80
CA LEU A 317 9.49 14.34 32.69
C LEU A 317 9.13 15.74 33.17
N HIS A 318 10.07 16.34 33.89
CA HIS A 318 10.43 17.70 33.55
C HIS A 318 10.68 17.62 32.04
N CYS A 319 9.67 18.01 31.25
CA CYS A 319 10.01 18.85 30.12
C CYS A 319 10.93 19.90 30.74
N PRO A 320 12.22 19.96 30.35
CA PRO A 320 12.94 21.18 30.63
C PRO A 320 12.05 22.24 30.01
N THR A 321 11.60 23.19 30.83
CA THR A 321 11.12 24.45 30.30
C THR A 321 12.14 24.88 29.27
N CYS A 322 11.68 25.25 28.09
CA CYS A 322 12.51 25.88 27.08
C CYS A 322 12.93 27.25 27.61
N ASP A 323 13.78 27.26 28.63
CA ASP A 323 14.55 28.40 29.10
C ASP A 323 15.94 28.27 28.46
N PHE A 324 15.96 28.33 27.13
CA PHE A 324 17.14 28.70 26.36
C PHE A 324 16.80 29.95 25.55
N LEU A 325 16.39 30.98 26.27
CA LEU A 325 16.77 32.34 25.95
C LEU A 325 17.89 32.72 26.91
N ASP A 326 19.10 32.21 26.66
CA ASP A 326 20.32 32.87 27.13
C ASP A 326 21.46 32.61 26.15
N ASP A 327 21.85 33.70 25.48
CA ASP A 327 22.92 33.82 24.49
C ASP A 327 24.31 33.55 25.10
N THR A 328 24.68 32.28 25.34
CA THR A 328 26.11 31.93 25.47
C THR A 328 26.45 30.54 24.93
N PRO A 329 27.38 30.40 23.95
CA PRO A 329 27.85 29.10 23.52
C PRO A 329 28.68 28.43 24.62
N SER A 330 28.49 27.12 24.79
CA SER A 330 29.27 26.29 25.73
C SER A 330 30.78 26.48 25.51
N ARG A 331 31.56 26.47 26.60
CA ARG A 331 33.02 26.71 26.60
C ARG A 331 33.80 25.82 25.62
N GLU A 332 33.28 24.65 25.28
CA GLU A 332 33.89 23.72 24.33
C GLU A 332 33.63 24.12 22.87
N CYS A 333 32.48 24.74 22.59
CA CYS A 333 32.16 25.26 21.26
C CYS A 333 32.89 26.59 20.98
N ALA A 334 32.99 27.46 21.99
CA ALA A 334 33.74 28.72 21.89
C ALA A 334 35.25 28.48 21.61
N ALA A 335 35.85 27.48 22.24
CA ALA A 335 37.25 27.12 22.00
C ALA A 335 37.49 26.55 20.59
N ALA A 336 36.55 25.77 20.06
CA ALA A 336 36.61 25.23 18.70
C ALA A 336 36.45 26.32 17.63
N VAL A 337 35.54 27.28 17.84
CA VAL A 337 35.32 28.43 16.94
C VAL A 337 36.52 29.40 16.98
N GLN A 338 37.10 29.66 18.15
CA GLN A 338 38.25 30.55 18.29
C GLN A 338 39.54 29.96 17.67
N LYS A 339 39.68 28.62 17.67
CA LYS A 339 40.75 27.89 16.95
C LYS A 339 40.53 27.90 15.42
N ALA A 340 39.29 27.90 14.96
CA ALA A 340 38.95 28.04 13.54
C ALA A 340 39.14 29.48 13.02
N LEU A 341 38.85 30.50 13.82
CA LEU A 341 39.03 31.91 13.46
C LEU A 341 40.50 32.35 13.46
N SER A 342 41.35 31.76 14.32
CA SER A 342 42.78 32.08 14.40
C SER A 342 43.65 31.40 13.33
N SER A 343 43.13 30.40 12.61
CA SER A 343 43.83 29.68 11.54
C SER A 343 43.51 30.21 10.12
N GLY A 344 42.60 31.19 10.00
CA GLY A 344 42.20 31.82 8.73
C GLY A 344 42.90 33.15 8.39
N GLY A 345 44.01 33.47 9.04
CA GLY A 345 44.74 34.71 8.80
C GLY A 345 45.77 34.61 7.67
N ASN A 346 45.33 34.80 6.42
CA ASN A 346 46.02 35.50 5.32
C ASN A 346 45.58 34.99 3.93
N ALA A 347 44.53 35.60 3.36
CA ALA A 347 44.38 35.72 1.91
C ALA A 347 43.40 36.88 1.60
N VAL A 348 43.97 38.04 1.28
CA VAL A 348 43.26 39.19 0.71
C VAL A 348 43.07 38.95 -0.79
N GLY A 349 41.85 39.08 -1.32
CA GLY A 349 41.61 39.12 -2.77
C GLY A 349 40.18 38.85 -3.27
N SER A 350 39.29 39.84 -3.15
CA SER A 350 38.15 40.17 -4.05
C SER A 350 37.27 39.04 -4.67
N ASN A 351 36.12 38.71 -4.06
CA ASN A 351 34.77 38.70 -4.69
C ASN A 351 33.67 38.27 -3.67
N PRO A 352 32.46 38.88 -3.62
CA PRO A 352 31.46 38.58 -2.59
C PRO A 352 30.69 37.25 -2.76
N SER A 353 30.80 36.58 -3.90
CA SER A 353 29.94 35.44 -4.26
C SER A 353 30.49 34.07 -3.85
N THR A 354 31.79 33.97 -3.51
CA THR A 354 32.44 32.71 -3.11
C THR A 354 32.49 32.51 -1.59
N ALA A 355 32.34 33.58 -0.80
CA ALA A 355 32.35 33.51 0.66
C ALA A 355 31.08 32.84 1.24
N ILE A 356 29.92 33.04 0.59
CA ILE A 356 28.64 32.46 1.02
C ILE A 356 28.62 30.95 0.75
N GLY A 357 29.20 30.49 -0.37
CA GLY A 357 29.31 29.07 -0.69
C GLY A 357 30.21 28.29 0.26
N ALA A 358 31.33 28.90 0.71
CA ALA A 358 32.23 28.29 1.68
C ALA A 358 31.62 28.20 3.09
N LEU A 359 30.85 29.22 3.51
CA LEU A 359 30.13 29.23 4.79
C LEU A 359 29.00 28.18 4.86
N ILE A 360 28.27 27.96 3.76
CA ILE A 360 27.23 26.93 3.68
C ILE A 360 27.83 25.51 3.70
N LEU A 361 28.97 25.30 3.04
CA LEU A 361 29.69 24.02 3.05
C LEU A 361 30.24 23.67 4.44
N VAL A 362 30.80 24.64 5.16
CA VAL A 362 31.31 24.44 6.52
C VAL A 362 30.17 24.22 7.51
N ALA A 363 29.06 24.95 7.39
CA ALA A 363 27.87 24.72 8.21
C ALA A 363 27.25 23.33 7.96
N GLY A 364 27.18 22.90 6.69
CA GLY A 364 26.71 21.56 6.31
C GLY A 364 27.58 20.44 6.86
N LEU A 365 28.90 20.60 6.85
CA LEU A 365 29.84 19.61 7.42
C LEU A 365 29.75 19.54 8.96
N ILE A 366 29.49 20.66 9.63
CA ILE A 366 29.29 20.70 11.09
C ILE A 366 27.98 20.00 11.48
N VAL A 367 26.90 20.26 10.74
CA VAL A 367 25.61 19.58 10.96
C VAL A 367 25.74 18.08 10.70
N TYR A 368 26.43 17.69 9.63
CA TYR A 368 26.67 16.29 9.30
C TYR A 368 27.51 15.56 10.38
N ALA A 369 28.57 16.19 10.89
CA ALA A 369 29.37 15.65 11.98
C ALA A 369 28.57 15.51 13.29
N CYS A 370 27.69 16.47 13.61
CA CYS A 370 26.78 16.38 14.76
C CYS A 370 25.74 15.25 14.61
N VAL A 371 25.24 14.99 13.40
CA VAL A 371 24.28 13.89 13.13
C VAL A 371 24.96 12.53 13.29
N ILE A 372 26.18 12.36 12.78
CA ILE A 372 26.96 11.12 12.95
C ILE A 372 27.29 10.86 14.42
N ALA A 373 27.72 11.89 15.17
CA ALA A 373 27.99 11.76 16.60
C ALA A 373 26.74 11.35 17.39
N ARG A 374 25.56 11.84 16.98
CA ARG A 374 24.26 11.47 17.58
C ARG A 374 23.85 10.04 17.27
N GLN A 375 24.11 9.54 16.06
CA GLN A 375 23.85 8.14 15.68
C GLN A 375 24.79 7.16 16.40
N GLN A 376 26.07 7.51 16.57
CA GLN A 376 27.02 6.68 17.32
C GLN A 376 26.67 6.58 18.81
N ASN A 377 26.18 7.67 19.42
CA ASN A 377 25.76 7.65 20.83
C ASN A 377 24.48 6.83 21.07
N ASN A 378 23.55 6.81 20.10
CA ASN A 378 22.37 5.93 20.17
C ASN A 378 22.71 4.46 19.96
N SER A 379 23.78 4.16 19.21
CA SER A 379 24.25 2.79 18.96
C SER A 379 24.94 2.21 20.20
N HIS A 380 25.68 3.03 20.95
CA HIS A 380 26.29 2.62 22.21
C HIS A 380 25.28 2.28 23.32
N HIS A 381 24.15 3.00 23.40
CA HIS A 381 23.08 2.67 24.35
C HIS A 381 22.24 1.44 23.95
N ALA A 382 22.20 1.08 22.67
CA ALA A 382 21.51 -0.13 22.21
C ALA A 382 22.33 -1.41 22.46
N MET A 383 23.67 -1.31 22.53
CA MET A 383 24.55 -2.45 22.77
C MET A 383 24.67 -2.87 24.24
N GLU A 384 24.38 -2.00 25.22
CA GLU A 384 24.42 -2.35 26.64
C GLU A 384 23.16 -3.08 27.15
N ALA A 385 22.12 -3.25 26.31
CA ALA A 385 20.86 -3.89 26.70
C ALA A 385 20.71 -5.36 26.26
N VAL A 386 21.76 -5.99 25.70
CA VAL A 386 21.72 -7.37 25.19
C VAL A 386 22.94 -8.17 25.68
N GLU A 387 23.08 -8.35 26.98
CA GLU A 387 23.90 -9.40 27.57
C GLU A 387 23.15 -10.04 28.75
N ASP A 388 22.20 -10.92 28.44
CA ASP A 388 21.73 -11.94 29.39
C ASP A 388 21.77 -13.30 28.68
N HIS A 389 22.69 -14.15 29.12
CA HIS A 389 22.94 -15.48 28.56
C HIS A 389 21.80 -16.45 28.88
N VAL A 390 21.14 -16.98 27.86
CA VAL A 390 20.34 -18.22 27.95
C VAL A 390 20.95 -19.25 26.99
N GLU A 391 21.57 -20.27 27.56
CA GLU A 391 22.15 -21.41 26.84
C GLU A 391 21.01 -22.34 26.38
N LEU A 392 20.60 -22.22 25.11
CA LEU A 392 19.62 -23.11 24.49
C LEU A 392 20.33 -24.30 23.82
N GLN A 393 20.04 -25.51 24.28
CA GLN A 393 20.51 -26.75 23.64
C GLN A 393 19.84 -26.97 22.27
N PRO A 394 20.55 -27.57 21.29
CA PRO A 394 20.01 -27.77 19.95
C PRO A 394 18.90 -28.85 19.92
N PRO A 395 17.84 -28.66 19.11
CA PRO A 395 16.77 -29.65 18.99
C PRO A 395 17.23 -30.88 18.20
N ARG A 396 16.85 -32.06 18.69
CA ARG A 396 17.02 -33.34 17.99
C ARG A 396 16.01 -33.43 16.83
N TYR A 397 16.51 -33.60 15.62
CA TYR A 397 15.71 -33.97 14.45
C TYR A 397 15.07 -35.35 14.66
N ARG A 398 13.76 -35.45 14.41
CA ARG A 398 13.04 -36.73 14.31
C ARG A 398 12.73 -36.96 12.83
N ASP A 399 13.11 -38.14 12.37
CA ASP A 399 13.07 -38.61 10.99
C ASP A 399 11.63 -38.79 10.49
N GLU A 400 11.31 -38.23 9.32
CA GLU A 400 10.02 -38.41 8.63
C GLU A 400 10.08 -39.64 7.72
N SER A 401 9.72 -40.80 8.26
CA SER A 401 9.42 -42.01 7.47
C SER A 401 8.12 -42.70 7.86
N GLU A 402 7.21 -42.00 8.53
CA GLU A 402 5.83 -42.46 8.74
C GLU A 402 4.86 -41.28 8.64
N LEU A 403 4.35 -41.03 7.42
CA LEU A 403 2.96 -40.63 7.12
C LEU A 403 2.69 -40.68 5.61
#